data_AF-A0A2E8DQ32-F1
#
_entry.id   AF-A0A2E8DQ32-F1
#
_cell.length_a   1.000
_cell.length_b   1.000
_cell.length_c   1.000
_cell.angle_alpha   90.00
_cell.angle_beta   90.00
_cell.angle_gamma   90.00
#
_symmetry.space_group_name_H-M   'P 1'
#
loop_
_entity.id
_entity.type
_entity.pdbx_description
1 polymer ?
#
loop_
_entity_poly.entity_id
_entity_poly.type
_entity_poly.pdbx_seq_one_letter_code
_entity_poly.pdbx_strand_id
1 'polypeptide(L)'
;MNNPYLSLDQQIVGDVYTSSEVMNNLTVLCDDFGSRFAGTVEEKQAADFILGCFQEYGLSEARLETYPYAGWSRGNASLKITAPIEREIPCISLPYCPSQSVNGELISVGFGGPDDFERLSGKLSDKIVLASSASSPEIGRWVHRKEKYERSVLAQAQAFIFVSEHAGVGPETGSLQNNRPAPIAGISISKEDGAFLQRLIDRKSCIQLQIETTDVNTPRISWNVVADLPAERPDAVNEEQIVLGCHYDGHDISQGAHDPASGLVLMIESARVLAKYARSALKRTIRFIAFGTEEIGLTGAFQYVKAHQTEMDQLRFMYNLDAAGGNSRKGLVLHRWAELTSFFENAYREMSVKLPVGQKLHSYSDHFPFFLAGVPSGHMGDPESGPKGRGFGHTAYDTLEKIEIDHLRAGSAISARLALRMGADLAFQPVRRNNTSVDQIIAIDPGLEGYRVAQTLADQLSD
;
A
#
# COMPACT_ATOMS: atom_id res chain seq x y z
N MET A 1 0.95 10.46 36.00
CA MET A 1 0.41 9.43 35.06
C MET A 1 1.15 8.14 35.35
N ASN A 2 0.44 7.02 35.45
CA ASN A 2 1.06 5.71 35.69
C ASN A 2 1.26 5.02 34.33
N ASN A 3 2.51 4.87 33.87
CA ASN A 3 2.83 4.07 32.70
C ASN A 3 3.26 2.68 33.19
N PRO A 4 2.42 1.63 33.02
CA PRO A 4 2.74 0.29 33.53
C PRO A 4 3.93 -0.35 32.80
N TYR A 5 4.35 0.18 31.65
CA TYR A 5 5.43 -0.33 30.82
C TYR A 5 6.66 0.58 30.82
N LEU A 6 6.81 1.51 31.77
CA LEU A 6 7.85 2.54 31.74
C LEU A 6 9.27 1.98 31.55
N SER A 7 9.63 0.91 32.28
CA SER A 7 10.96 0.29 32.16
C SER A 7 11.20 -0.30 30.77
N LEU A 8 10.20 -0.98 30.20
CA LEU A 8 10.27 -1.57 28.86
C LEU A 8 10.32 -0.48 27.79
N ASP A 9 9.51 0.56 27.94
CA ASP A 9 9.51 1.74 27.08
C ASP A 9 10.89 2.40 27.05
N GLN A 10 11.56 2.55 28.19
CA GLN A 10 12.92 3.11 28.27
C GLN A 10 13.96 2.24 27.57
N GLN A 11 13.88 0.91 27.72
CA GLN A 11 14.78 -0.02 27.04
C GLN A 11 14.56 -0.02 25.53
N ILE A 12 13.31 -0.09 25.07
CA ILE A 12 12.94 -0.07 23.65
C ILE A 12 13.39 1.25 23.01
N VAL A 13 13.02 2.39 23.60
CA VAL A 13 13.40 3.71 23.04
C VAL A 13 14.91 3.89 23.07
N GLY A 14 15.57 3.52 24.17
CA GLY A 14 17.02 3.60 24.30
C GLY A 14 17.75 2.80 23.23
N ASP A 15 17.34 1.54 23.00
CA ASP A 15 17.94 0.68 21.97
C ASP A 15 17.69 1.26 20.56
N VAL A 16 16.44 1.57 20.19
CA VAL A 16 16.10 2.13 18.87
C VAL A 16 16.89 3.40 18.56
N TYR A 17 17.03 4.32 19.52
CA TYR A 17 17.70 5.61 19.28
C TYR A 17 19.23 5.54 19.37
N THR A 18 19.80 4.47 19.94
CA THR A 18 21.26 4.24 19.97
C THR A 18 21.74 3.25 18.93
N SER A 19 20.82 2.60 18.22
CA SER A 19 21.07 1.65 17.14
C SER A 19 21.12 2.33 15.76
N SER A 20 21.84 1.68 14.83
CA SER A 20 21.81 1.95 13.39
C SER A 20 21.12 0.82 12.60
N GLU A 21 20.69 -0.27 13.26
CA GLU A 21 20.13 -1.47 12.63
C GLU A 21 19.01 -1.15 11.64
N VAL A 22 18.08 -0.26 12.02
CA VAL A 22 16.94 0.11 11.15
C VAL A 22 17.38 0.73 9.82
N MET A 23 18.43 1.56 9.82
CA MET A 23 18.97 2.17 8.59
C MET A 23 19.87 1.19 7.83
N ASN A 24 20.63 0.36 8.52
CA ASN A 24 21.44 -0.69 7.90
C ASN A 24 20.57 -1.67 7.12
N ASN A 25 19.48 -2.15 7.73
CA ASN A 25 18.52 -3.03 7.06
C ASN A 25 17.85 -2.35 5.87
N LEU A 26 17.51 -1.06 5.98
CA LEU A 26 16.93 -0.30 4.87
C LEU A 26 17.92 -0.18 3.70
N THR A 27 19.20 0.08 4.01
CA THR A 27 20.27 0.19 3.03
C THR A 27 20.44 -1.13 2.28
N VAL A 28 20.50 -2.26 2.99
CA VAL A 28 20.55 -3.60 2.36
C VAL A 28 19.33 -3.84 1.46
N LEU A 29 18.12 -3.55 1.95
CA LEU A 29 16.89 -3.74 1.16
C LEU A 29 16.86 -2.91 -0.13
N CYS A 30 17.45 -1.71 -0.13
CA CYS A 30 17.47 -0.82 -1.28
C CYS A 30 18.63 -1.11 -2.24
N ASP A 31 19.84 -1.31 -1.70
CA ASP A 31 21.06 -1.39 -2.49
C ASP A 31 21.30 -2.80 -3.03
N ASP A 32 20.97 -3.83 -2.24
CA ASP A 32 21.25 -5.23 -2.62
C ASP A 32 20.05 -5.89 -3.34
N PHE A 33 18.82 -5.48 -2.98
CA PHE A 33 17.59 -6.10 -3.50
C PHE A 33 16.71 -5.16 -4.34
N GLY A 34 17.17 -3.94 -4.63
CA GLY A 34 16.47 -2.99 -5.49
C GLY A 34 15.03 -2.75 -5.03
N SER A 35 14.06 -2.81 -5.95
CA SER A 35 12.64 -2.64 -5.62
C SER A 35 12.00 -3.87 -4.99
N ARG A 36 12.62 -5.06 -5.13
CA ARG A 36 12.03 -6.33 -4.68
C ARG A 36 10.68 -6.61 -5.38
N PHE A 37 10.53 -6.19 -6.64
CA PHE A 37 9.27 -6.31 -7.38
C PHE A 37 8.76 -7.77 -7.43
N ALA A 38 7.45 -7.95 -7.32
CA ALA A 38 6.86 -9.27 -7.18
C ALA A 38 7.26 -10.26 -8.30
N GLY A 39 7.65 -11.47 -7.88
CA GLY A 39 8.09 -12.60 -8.71
C GLY A 39 9.45 -12.43 -9.37
N THR A 40 10.31 -11.57 -8.82
CA THR A 40 11.71 -11.41 -9.24
C THR A 40 12.66 -12.22 -8.33
N VAL A 41 13.93 -12.31 -8.72
CA VAL A 41 14.95 -12.98 -7.88
C VAL A 41 15.20 -12.15 -6.63
N GLU A 42 15.15 -10.83 -6.78
CA GLU A 42 15.37 -9.83 -5.74
C GLU A 42 14.25 -9.86 -4.68
N GLU A 43 12.99 -10.09 -5.07
CA GLU A 43 11.90 -10.36 -4.11
C GLU A 43 12.23 -11.57 -3.24
N LYS A 44 12.67 -12.68 -3.85
CA LYS A 44 13.02 -13.89 -3.10
C LYS A 44 14.20 -13.67 -2.15
N GLN A 45 15.22 -12.94 -2.59
CA GLN A 45 16.37 -12.59 -1.75
C GLN A 45 15.96 -11.72 -0.56
N ALA A 46 15.08 -10.74 -0.77
CA ALA A 46 14.52 -9.94 0.32
C ALA A 46 13.68 -10.79 1.29
N ALA A 47 12.86 -11.73 0.77
CA ALA A 47 12.10 -12.65 1.61
C ALA A 47 13.01 -13.51 2.50
N ASP A 48 14.13 -14.01 1.95
CA ASP A 48 15.13 -14.77 2.71
C ASP A 48 15.86 -13.91 3.74
N PHE A 49 16.18 -12.66 3.40
CA PHE A 49 16.78 -11.69 4.32
C PHE A 49 15.87 -11.41 5.53
N ILE A 50 14.57 -11.14 5.28
CA ILE A 50 13.57 -10.89 6.32
C ILE A 50 13.42 -12.14 7.22
N LEU A 51 13.35 -13.32 6.61
CA LEU A 51 13.29 -14.58 7.33
C LEU A 51 14.51 -14.78 8.24
N GLY A 52 15.70 -14.48 7.71
CA GLY A 52 16.95 -14.52 8.46
C GLY A 52 16.94 -13.58 9.68
N CYS A 53 16.44 -12.35 9.52
CA CYS A 53 16.27 -11.41 10.63
C CYS A 53 15.37 -12.00 11.73
N PHE A 54 14.21 -12.55 11.36
CA PHE A 54 13.29 -13.15 12.33
C PHE A 54 13.89 -14.36 13.05
N GLN A 55 14.64 -15.20 12.35
CA GLN A 55 15.35 -16.34 12.94
C GLN A 55 16.44 -15.88 13.92
N GLU A 56 17.22 -14.87 13.56
CA GLU A 56 18.26 -14.29 14.42
C GLU A 56 17.68 -13.73 15.72
N TYR A 57 16.52 -13.09 15.66
CA TYR A 57 15.83 -12.54 16.82
C TYR A 57 15.10 -13.61 17.67
N GLY A 58 15.16 -14.88 17.24
CA GLY A 58 14.58 -16.02 17.95
C GLY A 58 13.05 -16.05 17.94
N LEU A 59 12.41 -15.52 16.90
CA LEU A 59 10.97 -15.68 16.69
C LEU A 59 10.66 -17.14 16.35
N SER A 60 9.50 -17.63 16.80
CA SER A 60 9.00 -18.97 16.50
C SER A 60 8.26 -19.00 15.17
N GLU A 61 8.09 -20.18 14.58
CA GLU A 61 7.28 -20.41 13.38
C GLU A 61 7.69 -19.55 12.16
N ALA A 62 8.94 -19.08 12.14
CA ALA A 62 9.50 -18.27 11.05
C ALA A 62 9.57 -19.07 9.75
N ARG A 63 8.78 -18.68 8.74
CA ARG A 63 8.60 -19.44 7.49
C ARG A 63 8.25 -18.55 6.31
N LEU A 64 8.39 -19.12 5.11
CA LEU A 64 7.83 -18.57 3.87
C LEU A 64 6.52 -19.28 3.55
N GLU A 65 5.50 -18.52 3.17
CA GLU A 65 4.24 -19.03 2.63
C GLU A 65 4.13 -18.65 1.15
N THR A 66 4.07 -19.65 0.27
CA THR A 66 4.04 -19.44 -1.18
C THR A 66 2.63 -19.37 -1.72
N TYR A 67 2.43 -18.58 -2.77
CA TYR A 67 1.16 -18.52 -3.48
C TYR A 67 1.34 -18.11 -4.95
N PRO A 68 0.45 -18.57 -5.85
CA PRO A 68 0.45 -18.11 -7.23
C PRO A 68 -0.24 -16.74 -7.37
N TYR A 69 0.18 -15.98 -8.37
CA TYR A 69 -0.45 -14.75 -8.81
C TYR A 69 -0.29 -14.58 -10.33
N ALA A 70 -1.02 -13.62 -10.93
CA ALA A 70 -1.13 -13.46 -12.38
C ALA A 70 0.19 -13.07 -13.07
N GLY A 71 1.12 -12.45 -12.35
CA GLY A 71 2.43 -12.03 -12.83
C GLY A 71 2.42 -10.98 -13.96
N TRP A 72 3.43 -10.12 -13.96
CA TRP A 72 3.60 -9.10 -14.99
C TRP A 72 5.08 -8.73 -15.14
N SER A 73 5.48 -8.35 -16.35
CA SER A 73 6.78 -7.75 -16.62
C SER A 73 6.66 -6.64 -17.62
N ARG A 74 7.28 -5.51 -17.29
CA ARG A 74 7.29 -4.31 -18.10
C ARG A 74 7.94 -4.58 -19.46
N GLY A 75 7.21 -4.24 -20.52
CA GLY A 75 7.72 -4.20 -21.88
C GLY A 75 8.21 -2.80 -22.28
N ASN A 76 8.47 -2.62 -23.57
CA ASN A 76 8.61 -1.28 -24.12
C ASN A 76 7.23 -0.61 -24.22
N ALA A 77 7.18 0.70 -24.01
CA ALA A 77 6.01 1.52 -24.25
C ALA A 77 6.40 2.72 -25.13
N SER A 78 5.56 3.06 -26.10
CA SER A 78 5.70 4.28 -26.91
C SER A 78 4.38 5.05 -26.95
N LEU A 79 4.50 6.38 -26.98
CA LEU A 79 3.37 7.30 -27.15
C LEU A 79 3.75 8.34 -28.21
N LYS A 80 3.02 8.32 -29.34
CA LYS A 80 3.22 9.26 -30.44
C LYS A 80 1.96 10.06 -30.70
N ILE A 81 2.08 11.37 -30.81
CA ILE A 81 1.08 12.23 -31.44
C ILE A 81 1.23 12.09 -32.96
N THR A 82 0.16 11.71 -33.65
CA THR A 82 0.13 11.54 -35.11
C THR A 82 -0.60 12.68 -35.82
N ALA A 83 -1.50 13.39 -35.12
CA ALA A 83 -2.12 14.62 -35.59
C ALA A 83 -2.52 15.52 -34.39
N PRO A 84 -2.53 16.85 -34.51
CA PRO A 84 -2.23 17.65 -35.72
C PRO A 84 -0.74 17.95 -35.89
N ILE A 85 0.10 17.44 -34.98
CA ILE A 85 1.57 17.50 -35.05
C ILE A 85 2.11 16.08 -34.93
N GLU A 86 3.32 15.86 -35.42
CA GLU A 86 4.07 14.65 -35.13
C GLU A 86 5.05 14.90 -33.99
N ARG A 87 4.88 14.16 -32.88
CA ARG A 87 5.78 14.23 -31.73
C ARG A 87 5.69 12.97 -30.89
N GLU A 88 6.83 12.44 -30.47
CA GLU A 88 6.91 11.38 -29.47
C GLU A 88 6.97 11.97 -28.05
N ILE A 89 6.31 11.31 -27.11
CA ILE A 89 6.26 11.68 -25.69
C ILE A 89 6.84 10.52 -24.88
N PRO A 90 7.86 10.76 -24.03
CA PRO A 90 8.36 9.73 -23.11
C PRO A 90 7.25 9.22 -22.19
N CYS A 91 7.13 7.90 -22.09
CA CYS A 91 6.15 7.25 -21.24
C CYS A 91 6.68 5.93 -20.67
N ILE A 92 5.96 5.38 -19.71
CA ILE A 92 6.10 4.01 -19.25
C ILE A 92 4.72 3.33 -19.31
N SER A 93 4.67 2.01 -19.49
CA SER A 93 3.43 1.25 -19.26
C SER A 93 3.05 1.24 -17.78
N LEU A 94 1.90 0.68 -17.41
CA LEU A 94 1.52 0.48 -16.01
C LEU A 94 1.37 -1.01 -15.72
N PRO A 95 1.67 -1.49 -14.50
CA PRO A 95 1.55 -2.91 -14.18
C PRO A 95 0.19 -3.51 -14.56
N TYR A 96 0.25 -4.72 -15.14
CA TYR A 96 -0.82 -5.43 -15.85
C TYR A 96 -1.24 -4.87 -17.20
N CYS A 97 -0.58 -3.85 -17.75
CA CYS A 97 -0.83 -3.40 -19.11
C CYS A 97 -0.71 -4.60 -20.09
N PRO A 98 -1.65 -4.77 -21.03
CA PRO A 98 -1.51 -5.75 -22.11
C PRO A 98 -0.46 -5.30 -23.14
N SER A 99 0.03 -6.24 -23.94
CA SER A 99 0.74 -5.95 -25.19
C SER A 99 -0.29 -5.57 -26.26
N GLN A 100 -0.28 -4.31 -26.70
CA GLN A 100 -1.32 -3.76 -27.56
C GLN A 100 -0.79 -2.62 -28.42
N SER A 101 -1.38 -2.41 -29.60
CA SER A 101 -1.23 -1.18 -30.40
C SER A 101 -2.61 -0.51 -30.52
N VAL A 102 -2.70 0.75 -30.12
CA VAL A 102 -3.94 1.53 -30.09
C VAL A 102 -3.73 2.83 -30.84
N ASN A 103 -4.67 3.18 -31.71
CA ASN A 103 -4.75 4.50 -32.35
C ASN A 103 -6.09 5.12 -32.00
N GLY A 104 -6.09 6.36 -31.52
CA GLY A 104 -7.35 6.99 -31.10
C GLY A 104 -7.25 8.48 -30.81
N GLU A 105 -8.41 9.09 -30.67
CA GLU A 105 -8.52 10.49 -30.30
C GLU A 105 -8.34 10.67 -28.79
N LEU A 106 -7.49 11.63 -28.41
CA LEU A 106 -7.24 12.00 -27.02
C LEU A 106 -8.41 12.80 -26.43
N ILE A 107 -8.87 12.43 -25.25
CA ILE A 107 -9.80 13.20 -24.42
C ILE A 107 -9.31 13.29 -22.98
N SER A 108 -9.41 14.46 -22.36
CA SER A 108 -9.05 14.67 -20.95
C SER A 108 -10.28 14.55 -20.06
N VAL A 109 -10.19 13.70 -19.03
CA VAL A 109 -11.16 13.63 -17.92
C VAL A 109 -10.66 14.41 -16.70
N GLY A 110 -9.71 15.34 -16.86
CA GLY A 110 -9.22 16.17 -15.77
C GLY A 110 -8.65 15.36 -14.61
N PHE A 111 -9.27 15.47 -13.42
CA PHE A 111 -8.85 14.72 -12.24
C PHE A 111 -9.33 13.25 -12.25
N GLY A 112 -10.24 12.88 -13.15
CA GLY A 112 -10.78 11.53 -13.25
C GLY A 112 -11.67 11.15 -12.07
N GLY A 113 -12.36 12.13 -11.46
CA GLY A 113 -13.38 11.89 -10.44
C GLY A 113 -14.73 11.48 -11.05
N PRO A 114 -15.72 11.04 -10.25
CA PRO A 114 -17.04 10.66 -10.73
C PRO A 114 -17.68 11.73 -11.63
N ASP A 115 -17.66 12.99 -11.19
CA ASP A 115 -18.25 14.13 -11.90
C ASP A 115 -17.59 14.39 -13.27
N ASP A 116 -16.27 14.11 -13.40
CA ASP A 116 -15.56 14.24 -14.67
C ASP A 116 -16.07 13.22 -15.71
N PHE A 117 -16.31 11.98 -15.27
CA PHE A 117 -16.86 10.92 -16.12
C PHE A 117 -18.34 11.16 -16.44
N GLU A 118 -19.14 11.65 -15.48
CA GLU A 118 -20.54 11.99 -15.71
C GLU A 118 -20.68 13.11 -16.75
N ARG A 119 -19.90 14.19 -16.63
CA ARG A 119 -19.88 15.32 -17.57
C ARG A 119 -19.53 14.91 -19.00
N LEU A 120 -18.76 13.83 -19.16
CA LEU A 120 -18.30 13.30 -20.44
C LEU A 120 -19.03 12.03 -20.86
N SER A 121 -20.11 11.67 -20.18
CA SER A 121 -20.92 10.49 -20.51
C SER A 121 -21.32 10.47 -21.99
N GLY A 122 -21.15 9.31 -22.63
CA GLY A 122 -21.39 9.10 -24.06
C GLY A 122 -20.33 9.67 -25.01
N LYS A 123 -19.25 10.30 -24.51
CA LYS A 123 -18.17 10.88 -25.34
C LYS A 123 -16.82 10.15 -25.24
N LEU A 124 -16.70 9.20 -24.31
CA LEU A 124 -15.45 8.51 -23.98
C LEU A 124 -15.23 7.20 -24.74
N SER A 125 -16.30 6.63 -25.33
CA SER A 125 -16.21 5.44 -26.17
C SER A 125 -15.20 5.66 -27.30
N ASP A 126 -14.32 4.69 -27.48
CA ASP A 126 -13.30 4.70 -28.54
C ASP A 126 -12.25 5.82 -28.42
N LYS A 127 -12.15 6.46 -27.25
CA LYS A 127 -11.14 7.49 -26.97
C LYS A 127 -9.96 6.94 -26.19
N ILE A 128 -8.85 7.68 -26.27
CA ILE A 128 -7.71 7.54 -25.36
C ILE A 128 -7.93 8.56 -24.24
N VAL A 129 -8.15 8.07 -23.02
CA VAL A 129 -8.51 8.89 -21.87
C VAL A 129 -7.27 9.32 -21.10
N LEU A 130 -7.13 10.63 -20.88
CA LEU A 130 -6.07 11.21 -20.07
C LEU A 130 -6.61 11.70 -18.72
N ALA A 131 -5.97 11.28 -17.63
CA ALA A 131 -6.33 11.63 -16.26
C ALA A 131 -5.10 12.03 -15.44
N SER A 132 -5.24 13.08 -14.63
CA SER A 132 -4.26 13.50 -13.64
C SER A 132 -4.11 12.47 -12.51
N SER A 133 -2.95 12.39 -11.85
CA SER A 133 -2.76 11.64 -10.60
C SER A 133 -3.36 12.37 -9.40
N ALA A 134 -3.43 13.71 -9.46
CA ALA A 134 -4.11 14.53 -8.46
C ALA A 134 -5.61 14.21 -8.36
N SER A 135 -6.20 14.48 -7.20
CA SER A 135 -7.65 14.42 -7.00
C SER A 135 -8.25 15.81 -7.00
N SER A 136 -9.50 15.95 -7.43
CA SER A 136 -10.21 17.22 -7.32
C SER A 136 -10.31 17.64 -5.85
N PRO A 137 -9.97 18.90 -5.49
CA PRO A 137 -10.18 19.39 -4.12
C PRO A 137 -11.64 19.32 -3.66
N GLU A 138 -12.60 19.33 -4.60
CA GLU A 138 -14.03 19.36 -4.33
C GLU A 138 -14.59 18.00 -3.89
N ILE A 139 -13.95 16.90 -4.28
CA ILE A 139 -14.45 15.54 -3.98
C ILE A 139 -14.23 15.13 -2.51
N GLY A 140 -13.40 15.86 -1.77
CA GLY A 140 -13.13 15.62 -0.34
C GLY A 140 -12.41 14.31 -0.02
N ARG A 141 -12.01 13.52 -1.03
CA ARG A 141 -11.26 12.27 -0.88
C ARG A 141 -10.19 12.13 -1.95
N TRP A 142 -9.29 11.17 -1.75
CA TRP A 142 -8.36 10.75 -2.79
C TRP A 142 -9.06 9.79 -3.77
N VAL A 143 -8.80 9.97 -5.07
CA VAL A 143 -9.26 9.10 -6.16
C VAL A 143 -8.05 8.36 -6.70
N HIS A 144 -7.99 7.06 -6.41
CA HIS A 144 -6.85 6.21 -6.79
C HIS A 144 -6.77 6.03 -8.31
N ARG A 145 -5.55 5.91 -8.86
CA ARG A 145 -5.28 5.61 -10.29
C ARG A 145 -6.18 4.50 -10.84
N LYS A 146 -6.22 3.36 -10.14
CA LYS A 146 -7.09 2.21 -10.44
C LYS A 146 -8.57 2.58 -10.60
N GLU A 147 -9.13 3.42 -9.72
CA GLU A 147 -10.52 3.88 -9.88
C GLU A 147 -10.70 4.66 -11.20
N LYS A 148 -9.77 5.57 -11.52
CA LYS A 148 -9.81 6.36 -12.77
C LYS A 148 -9.69 5.47 -14.01
N TYR A 149 -8.80 4.48 -13.95
CA TYR A 149 -8.64 3.48 -15.01
C TYR A 149 -9.91 2.66 -15.19
N GLU A 150 -10.48 2.11 -14.11
CA GLU A 150 -11.67 1.25 -14.18
C GLU A 150 -12.90 2.03 -14.65
N ARG A 151 -13.07 3.29 -14.25
CA ARG A 151 -14.09 4.18 -14.83
C ARG A 151 -13.88 4.41 -16.34
N SER A 152 -12.63 4.48 -16.79
CA SER A 152 -12.32 4.60 -18.23
C SER A 152 -12.69 3.34 -19.00
N VAL A 153 -12.45 2.15 -18.43
CA VAL A 153 -12.88 0.87 -19.01
C VAL A 153 -14.40 0.78 -19.07
N LEU A 154 -15.09 1.11 -17.97
CA LEU A 154 -16.57 1.15 -17.91
C LEU A 154 -17.15 2.13 -18.94
N ALA A 155 -16.43 3.22 -19.24
CA ALA A 155 -16.81 4.19 -20.26
C ALA A 155 -16.40 3.81 -21.69
N GLN A 156 -15.92 2.58 -21.91
CA GLN A 156 -15.52 2.02 -23.21
C GLN A 156 -14.35 2.78 -23.88
N ALA A 157 -13.46 3.37 -23.08
CA ALA A 157 -12.20 3.91 -23.59
C ALA A 157 -11.31 2.79 -24.16
N GLN A 158 -10.49 3.11 -25.16
CA GLN A 158 -9.57 2.16 -25.80
C GLN A 158 -8.18 2.13 -25.16
N ALA A 159 -7.77 3.20 -24.49
CA ALA A 159 -6.54 3.25 -23.69
C ALA A 159 -6.61 4.35 -22.63
N PHE A 160 -5.70 4.29 -21.67
CA PHE A 160 -5.61 5.19 -20.53
C PHE A 160 -4.20 5.80 -20.41
N ILE A 161 -4.15 7.12 -20.17
CA ILE A 161 -2.93 7.87 -19.89
C ILE A 161 -3.04 8.49 -18.50
N PHE A 162 -2.15 8.08 -17.60
CA PHE A 162 -2.00 8.65 -16.28
C PHE A 162 -0.94 9.75 -16.29
N VAL A 163 -1.24 10.90 -15.69
CA VAL A 163 -0.33 12.05 -15.70
C VAL A 163 0.11 12.36 -14.29
N SER A 164 1.42 12.36 -14.02
CA SER A 164 1.93 12.75 -12.70
C SER A 164 1.54 14.20 -12.35
N GLU A 165 1.23 14.44 -11.08
CA GLU A 165 0.99 15.79 -10.54
C GLU A 165 2.29 16.48 -10.06
N HIS A 166 3.40 15.73 -9.96
CA HIS A 166 4.66 16.18 -9.39
C HIS A 166 5.62 16.64 -10.49
N ALA A 167 6.19 17.83 -10.32
CA ALA A 167 7.10 18.40 -11.31
C ALA A 167 8.49 17.78 -11.18
N GLY A 168 9.13 17.46 -12.31
CA GLY A 168 10.52 17.01 -12.35
C GLY A 168 10.80 15.59 -11.82
N VAL A 169 9.77 14.79 -11.51
CA VAL A 169 9.93 13.40 -11.05
C VAL A 169 9.59 12.34 -12.10
N GLY A 170 9.14 12.77 -13.29
CA GLY A 170 8.78 11.86 -14.38
C GLY A 170 7.41 11.19 -14.20
N PRO A 171 7.15 10.08 -14.91
CA PRO A 171 5.88 9.36 -14.79
C PRO A 171 5.76 8.58 -13.48
N GLU A 172 4.54 8.48 -12.97
CA GLU A 172 4.18 7.64 -11.81
C GLU A 172 3.74 6.26 -12.28
N THR A 173 4.24 5.19 -11.66
CA THR A 173 3.82 3.82 -11.96
C THR A 173 2.66 3.35 -11.06
N GLY A 174 2.21 2.13 -11.36
CA GLY A 174 1.47 1.27 -10.46
C GLY A 174 0.30 0.55 -11.13
N SER A 175 -0.17 -0.51 -10.49
CA SER A 175 -1.13 -1.45 -11.09
C SER A 175 -2.43 -0.82 -11.59
N LEU A 176 -2.87 -1.30 -12.75
CA LEU A 176 -4.15 -0.99 -13.39
C LEU A 176 -5.29 -1.89 -12.88
N GLN A 177 -4.94 -3.10 -12.44
CA GLN A 177 -5.85 -4.15 -12.00
C GLN A 177 -5.23 -4.91 -10.83
N ASN A 178 -6.04 -5.73 -10.15
CA ASN A 178 -5.56 -6.59 -9.07
C ASN A 178 -5.49 -8.03 -9.58
N ASN A 179 -4.29 -8.63 -9.58
CA ASN A 179 -4.08 -10.05 -9.87
C ASN A 179 -4.74 -10.54 -11.19
N ARG A 180 -4.79 -9.69 -12.22
CA ARG A 180 -5.28 -10.03 -13.57
C ARG A 180 -4.77 -9.03 -14.61
N PRO A 181 -4.62 -9.44 -15.89
CA PRO A 181 -4.31 -8.52 -16.98
C PRO A 181 -5.34 -7.39 -17.10
N ALA A 182 -4.88 -6.20 -17.46
CA ALA A 182 -5.74 -5.04 -17.65
C ALA A 182 -6.49 -5.14 -19.00
N PRO A 183 -7.79 -4.76 -19.07
CA PRO A 183 -8.56 -4.86 -20.32
C PRO A 183 -8.09 -3.97 -21.47
N ILE A 184 -7.48 -2.83 -21.17
CA ILE A 184 -7.00 -1.85 -22.15
C ILE A 184 -5.58 -1.39 -21.78
N ALA A 185 -4.81 -0.92 -22.77
CA ALA A 185 -3.50 -0.35 -22.53
C ALA A 185 -3.56 0.84 -21.55
N GLY A 186 -2.64 0.88 -20.60
CA GLY A 186 -2.47 1.97 -19.65
C GLY A 186 -1.01 2.39 -19.56
N ILE A 187 -0.74 3.66 -19.83
CA ILE A 187 0.59 4.26 -19.77
C ILE A 187 0.60 5.45 -18.81
N SER A 188 1.79 5.88 -18.41
CA SER A 188 2.01 7.05 -17.57
C SER A 188 3.03 8.00 -18.19
N ILE A 189 2.81 9.30 -17.99
CA ILE A 189 3.67 10.38 -18.48
C ILE A 189 3.98 11.40 -17.38
N SER A 190 5.02 12.19 -17.61
CA SER A 190 5.41 13.28 -16.72
C SER A 190 4.32 14.37 -16.60
N LYS A 191 4.39 15.18 -15.54
CA LYS A 191 3.57 16.37 -15.38
C LYS A 191 3.72 17.34 -16.55
N GLU A 192 4.95 17.54 -17.00
CA GLU A 192 5.30 18.51 -18.04
C GLU A 192 4.72 18.10 -19.41
N ASP A 193 4.79 16.81 -19.73
CA ASP A 193 4.22 16.26 -20.96
C ASP A 193 2.68 16.24 -20.91
N GLY A 194 2.09 15.91 -19.76
CA GLY A 194 0.65 16.03 -19.57
C GLY A 194 0.14 17.46 -19.69
N ALA A 195 0.86 18.43 -19.12
CA ALA A 195 0.55 19.85 -19.29
C ALA A 195 0.69 20.28 -20.76
N PHE A 196 1.64 19.72 -21.50
CA PHE A 196 1.78 19.95 -22.94
C PHE A 196 0.57 19.40 -23.72
N LEU A 197 0.14 18.17 -23.44
CA LEU A 197 -1.06 17.58 -24.04
C LEU A 197 -2.31 18.39 -23.71
N GLN A 198 -2.47 18.86 -22.47
CA GLN A 198 -3.59 19.72 -22.08
C GLN A 198 -3.62 21.03 -22.89
N ARG A 199 -2.47 21.71 -23.05
CA ARG A 199 -2.37 22.90 -23.91
C ARG A 199 -2.64 22.63 -25.40
N LEU A 200 -2.48 21.39 -25.86
CA LEU A 200 -2.91 21.00 -27.21
C LEU A 200 -4.43 20.82 -27.24
N ILE A 201 -5.02 20.11 -26.27
CA ILE A 201 -6.47 19.90 -26.16
C ILE A 201 -7.20 21.24 -26.16
N ASP A 202 -6.72 22.21 -25.41
CA ASP A 202 -7.36 23.53 -25.30
C ASP A 202 -7.30 24.35 -26.61
N ARG A 203 -6.36 24.05 -27.51
CA ARG A 203 -6.09 24.85 -28.73
C ARG A 203 -6.46 24.15 -30.03
N LYS A 204 -6.67 22.83 -30.02
CA LYS A 204 -6.85 22.01 -31.21
C LYS A 204 -8.14 21.21 -31.09
N SER A 205 -8.86 21.07 -32.20
CA SER A 205 -10.16 20.40 -32.21
C SER A 205 -10.09 18.88 -32.14
N CYS A 206 -8.95 18.28 -32.51
CA CYS A 206 -8.74 16.84 -32.54
C CYS A 206 -7.25 16.54 -32.41
N ILE A 207 -6.90 15.58 -31.56
CA ILE A 207 -5.53 15.10 -31.32
C ILE A 207 -5.56 13.59 -31.45
N GLN A 208 -4.81 13.06 -32.41
CA GLN A 208 -4.69 11.63 -32.63
C GLN A 208 -3.39 11.13 -32.02
N LEU A 209 -3.48 10.04 -31.27
CA LEU A 209 -2.35 9.37 -30.65
C LEU A 209 -2.23 7.94 -31.15
N GLN A 210 -1.00 7.44 -31.12
CA GLN A 210 -0.65 6.04 -31.24
C GLN A 210 0.06 5.61 -29.96
N ILE A 211 -0.40 4.53 -29.34
CA ILE A 211 0.21 3.89 -28.18
C ILE A 211 0.60 2.48 -28.57
N GLU A 212 1.83 2.07 -28.24
CA GLU A 212 2.28 0.69 -28.39
C GLU A 212 2.91 0.20 -27.10
N THR A 213 2.56 -1.01 -26.68
CA THR A 213 3.06 -1.65 -25.47
C THR A 213 3.45 -3.10 -25.77
N THR A 214 4.52 -3.60 -25.15
CA THR A 214 5.00 -4.99 -25.35
C THR A 214 5.10 -5.78 -24.04
N ASP A 215 4.30 -5.39 -23.05
CA ASP A 215 4.27 -5.98 -21.71
C ASP A 215 3.83 -7.44 -21.71
N VAL A 216 4.33 -8.20 -20.73
CA VAL A 216 4.07 -9.64 -20.61
C VAL A 216 3.31 -9.93 -19.33
N ASN A 217 2.13 -10.54 -19.46
CA ASN A 217 1.31 -11.01 -18.33
C ASN A 217 1.40 -12.54 -18.26
N THR A 218 2.17 -13.06 -17.31
CA THR A 218 2.40 -14.51 -17.15
C THR A 218 2.38 -14.91 -15.69
N PRO A 219 1.63 -15.96 -15.29
CA PRO A 219 1.54 -16.38 -13.90
C PRO A 219 2.90 -16.65 -13.25
N ARG A 220 3.03 -16.26 -11.98
CA ARG A 220 4.25 -16.37 -11.17
C ARG A 220 3.91 -16.80 -9.74
N ILE A 221 4.95 -17.01 -8.94
CA ILE A 221 4.88 -17.33 -7.51
C ILE A 221 5.54 -16.19 -6.74
N SER A 222 4.96 -15.83 -5.60
CA SER A 222 5.53 -14.90 -4.61
C SER A 222 5.45 -15.54 -3.21
N TRP A 223 5.94 -14.83 -2.20
CA TRP A 223 6.10 -15.30 -0.82
C TRP A 223 5.57 -14.27 0.16
N ASN A 224 4.88 -14.74 1.22
CA ASN A 224 4.78 -13.99 2.46
C ASN A 224 5.85 -14.52 3.44
N VAL A 225 6.41 -13.66 4.28
CA VAL A 225 7.30 -14.06 5.39
C VAL A 225 6.54 -13.91 6.69
N VAL A 226 6.37 -15.00 7.44
CA VAL A 226 5.57 -15.03 8.67
C VAL A 226 6.45 -15.47 9.83
N ALA A 227 6.36 -14.81 10.98
CA ALA A 227 7.01 -15.23 12.22
C ALA A 227 6.25 -14.76 13.46
N ASP A 228 6.31 -15.53 14.54
CA ASP A 228 5.56 -15.28 15.78
C ASP A 228 6.51 -14.98 16.95
N LEU A 229 6.17 -13.97 17.74
CA LEU A 229 6.68 -13.76 19.09
C LEU A 229 5.61 -14.23 20.10
N PRO A 230 5.76 -15.41 20.71
CA PRO A 230 4.71 -16.03 21.49
C PRO A 230 4.47 -15.31 22.83
N ALA A 231 3.24 -15.40 23.34
CA ALA A 231 2.93 -15.03 24.71
C ALA A 231 3.62 -15.99 25.71
N GLU A 232 4.19 -15.46 26.81
CA GLU A 232 4.94 -16.28 27.78
C GLU A 232 4.32 -16.33 29.19
N ARG A 233 3.19 -15.64 29.43
CA ARG A 233 2.59 -15.58 30.76
C ARG A 233 1.57 -16.69 31.03
N PRO A 234 1.44 -17.20 32.28
CA PRO A 234 0.42 -18.17 32.65
C PRO A 234 -1.04 -17.68 32.47
N ASP A 235 -1.27 -16.37 32.47
CA ASP A 235 -2.56 -15.73 32.18
C ASP A 235 -2.72 -15.32 30.70
N ALA A 236 -1.87 -15.85 29.81
CA ALA A 236 -2.00 -15.62 28.39
C ALA A 236 -3.33 -16.15 27.87
N VAL A 237 -3.95 -15.39 26.98
CA VAL A 237 -5.10 -15.86 26.20
C VAL A 237 -4.51 -16.65 25.06
N ASN A 238 -4.27 -17.94 25.32
CA ASN A 238 -3.77 -18.88 24.32
C ASN A 238 -4.63 -18.72 23.07
N GLU A 239 -3.96 -18.56 21.93
CA GLU A 239 -4.53 -18.31 20.59
C GLU A 239 -4.71 -16.84 20.18
N GLU A 240 -4.94 -15.87 21.08
CA GLU A 240 -5.12 -14.49 20.64
C GLU A 240 -3.83 -13.89 20.04
N GLN A 241 -3.99 -13.20 18.92
CA GLN A 241 -2.88 -12.65 18.14
C GLN A 241 -3.06 -11.16 17.82
N ILE A 242 -1.93 -10.45 17.77
CA ILE A 242 -1.80 -9.12 17.17
C ILE A 242 -0.90 -9.24 15.95
N VAL A 243 -1.37 -8.81 14.79
CA VAL A 243 -0.59 -8.81 13.55
C VAL A 243 0.07 -7.45 13.39
N LEU A 244 1.39 -7.42 13.24
CA LEU A 244 2.14 -6.31 12.65
C LEU A 244 2.48 -6.70 11.21
N GLY A 245 2.01 -5.92 10.26
CA GLY A 245 2.16 -6.22 8.84
C GLY A 245 2.78 -5.07 8.07
N CYS A 246 3.52 -5.41 7.02
CA CYS A 246 3.99 -4.48 6.00
C CYS A 246 4.26 -5.28 4.73
N HIS A 247 3.96 -4.75 3.55
CA HIS A 247 4.49 -5.35 2.34
C HIS A 247 6.00 -5.13 2.22
N TYR A 248 6.66 -5.93 1.38
CA TYR A 248 8.09 -5.77 1.12
C TYR A 248 8.44 -5.60 -0.37
N ASP A 249 7.50 -5.81 -1.28
CA ASP A 249 7.69 -5.55 -2.71
C ASP A 249 7.41 -4.08 -3.03
N GLY A 250 8.33 -3.42 -3.72
CA GLY A 250 8.13 -2.10 -4.30
C GLY A 250 8.05 -2.18 -5.83
N HIS A 251 7.55 -1.13 -6.47
CA HIS A 251 7.45 -1.08 -7.92
C HIS A 251 8.78 -1.16 -8.69
N ASP A 252 8.71 -1.82 -9.85
CA ASP A 252 9.79 -2.23 -10.76
C ASP A 252 10.71 -1.12 -11.30
N ILE A 253 10.36 0.15 -11.12
CA ILE A 253 11.15 1.31 -11.59
C ILE A 253 11.91 2.03 -10.48
N SER A 254 11.80 1.58 -9.22
CA SER A 254 12.26 2.33 -8.03
C SER A 254 13.13 1.48 -7.11
N GLN A 255 13.68 2.05 -6.03
CA GLN A 255 14.21 1.24 -4.92
C GLN A 255 13.11 0.85 -3.92
N GLY A 256 11.93 1.48 -4.01
CA GLY A 256 10.85 1.33 -3.03
C GLY A 256 11.32 1.64 -1.61
N ALA A 257 12.13 2.69 -1.44
CA ALA A 257 12.77 3.03 -0.17
C ALA A 257 11.74 3.56 0.83
N HIS A 258 10.84 4.44 0.38
CA HIS A 258 9.69 4.89 1.13
C HIS A 258 8.60 3.81 1.13
N ASP A 259 8.18 3.39 -0.06
CA ASP A 259 7.08 2.45 -0.29
C ASP A 259 7.64 1.11 -0.83
N PRO A 260 7.74 0.04 -0.02
CA PRO A 260 7.42 -0.05 1.42
C PRO A 260 8.62 -0.07 2.37
N ALA A 261 9.87 -0.08 1.88
CA ALA A 261 11.00 -0.56 2.69
C ALA A 261 11.15 0.20 4.02
N SER A 262 10.82 1.50 4.05
CA SER A 262 10.81 2.33 5.25
C SER A 262 9.88 1.80 6.35
N GLY A 263 8.73 1.24 5.99
CA GLY A 263 7.75 0.62 6.87
C GLY A 263 8.17 -0.78 7.31
N LEU A 264 8.68 -1.56 6.36
CA LEU A 264 9.18 -2.91 6.57
C LEU A 264 10.29 -2.94 7.64
N VAL A 265 11.24 -2.00 7.57
CA VAL A 265 12.31 -1.93 8.59
C VAL A 265 11.79 -1.53 9.96
N LEU A 266 10.67 -0.82 10.07
CA LEU A 266 10.03 -0.58 11.38
C LEU A 266 9.46 -1.87 11.95
N MET A 267 8.87 -2.72 11.10
CA MET A 267 8.36 -4.02 11.51
C MET A 267 9.50 -4.93 11.99
N ILE A 268 10.59 -5.02 11.21
CA ILE A 268 11.79 -5.80 11.57
C ILE A 268 12.38 -5.29 12.89
N GLU A 269 12.53 -3.96 13.04
CA GLU A 269 13.08 -3.37 14.26
C GLU A 269 12.14 -3.57 15.46
N SER A 270 10.82 -3.51 15.25
CA SER A 270 9.83 -3.83 16.28
C SER A 270 9.96 -5.27 16.75
N ALA A 271 10.12 -6.22 15.82
CA ALA A 271 10.35 -7.62 16.14
C ALA A 271 11.61 -7.80 16.99
N ARG A 272 12.72 -7.16 16.60
CA ARG A 272 14.01 -7.22 17.32
C ARG A 272 13.87 -6.75 18.77
N VAL A 273 13.34 -5.55 18.99
CA VAL A 273 13.29 -4.95 20.33
C VAL A 273 12.22 -5.59 21.22
N LEU A 274 11.09 -6.04 20.65
CA LEU A 274 10.09 -6.77 21.41
C LEU A 274 10.59 -8.14 21.84
N ALA A 275 11.25 -8.88 20.95
CA ALA A 275 11.83 -10.18 21.28
C ALA A 275 12.91 -10.06 22.36
N LYS A 276 13.71 -8.99 22.32
CA LYS A 276 14.79 -8.73 23.28
C LYS A 276 14.31 -8.29 24.67
N TYR A 277 13.27 -7.45 24.75
CA TYR A 277 12.90 -6.80 26.01
C TYR A 277 11.50 -7.16 26.52
N ALA A 278 10.55 -7.42 25.64
CA ALA A 278 9.13 -7.40 25.98
C ALA A 278 8.48 -8.78 26.05
N ARG A 279 9.16 -9.84 25.62
CA ARG A 279 8.63 -11.22 25.51
C ARG A 279 7.86 -11.68 26.76
N SER A 280 8.44 -11.50 27.95
CA SER A 280 7.83 -11.91 29.23
C SER A 280 6.64 -11.06 29.67
N ALA A 281 6.41 -9.90 29.05
CA ALA A 281 5.26 -9.04 29.32
C ALA A 281 4.03 -9.40 28.47
N LEU A 282 4.22 -10.15 27.38
CA LEU A 282 3.17 -10.45 26.41
C LEU A 282 2.20 -11.51 26.93
N LYS A 283 0.92 -11.27 26.68
CA LYS A 283 -0.21 -12.18 26.97
C LYS A 283 -0.92 -12.66 25.71
N ARG A 284 -0.58 -12.07 24.55
CA ARG A 284 -1.00 -12.45 23.21
C ARG A 284 0.24 -12.63 22.34
N THR A 285 0.15 -13.52 21.37
CA THR A 285 1.20 -13.67 20.37
C THR A 285 1.24 -12.43 19.47
N ILE A 286 2.43 -11.91 19.20
CA ILE A 286 2.62 -10.87 18.17
C ILE A 286 3.12 -11.59 16.92
N ARG A 287 2.29 -11.57 15.87
CA ARG A 287 2.61 -12.13 14.56
C ARG A 287 3.14 -11.04 13.64
N PHE A 288 4.30 -11.26 13.06
CA PHE A 288 4.90 -10.37 12.07
C PHE A 288 4.69 -10.99 10.68
N ILE A 289 4.20 -10.19 9.74
CA ILE A 289 3.97 -10.63 8.36
C ILE A 289 4.55 -9.61 7.37
N ALA A 290 5.55 -10.03 6.62
CA ALA A 290 5.97 -9.33 5.41
C ALA A 290 5.17 -9.85 4.21
N PHE A 291 4.26 -9.03 3.67
CA PHE A 291 3.42 -9.42 2.54
C PHE A 291 4.14 -9.20 1.21
N GLY A 292 4.02 -10.17 0.31
CA GLY A 292 4.46 -9.99 -1.08
C GLY A 292 3.28 -9.58 -1.98
N THR A 293 3.61 -9.09 -3.17
CA THR A 293 2.65 -8.73 -4.22
C THR A 293 1.58 -7.73 -3.74
N GLU A 294 1.93 -6.75 -2.92
CA GLU A 294 1.02 -5.66 -2.53
C GLU A 294 0.78 -4.71 -3.71
N GLU A 295 1.89 -4.26 -4.32
CA GLU A 295 1.94 -3.18 -5.30
C GLU A 295 1.09 -3.47 -6.56
N ILE A 296 0.91 -4.76 -6.83
CA ILE A 296 0.13 -5.27 -7.95
C ILE A 296 -1.06 -6.12 -7.51
N GLY A 297 -1.64 -5.84 -6.33
CA GLY A 297 -3.02 -6.22 -6.04
C GLY A 297 -3.26 -6.86 -4.69
N LEU A 298 -2.45 -6.58 -3.68
CA LEU A 298 -2.62 -7.08 -2.29
C LEU A 298 -2.64 -8.62 -2.22
N THR A 299 -1.99 -9.30 -3.18
CA THR A 299 -2.24 -10.73 -3.40
C THR A 299 -1.72 -11.56 -2.23
N GLY A 300 -0.58 -11.19 -1.63
CA GLY A 300 -0.07 -11.85 -0.44
C GLY A 300 -1.03 -11.78 0.74
N ALA A 301 -1.57 -10.61 1.06
CA ALA A 301 -2.53 -10.45 2.15
C ALA A 301 -3.86 -11.19 1.87
N PHE A 302 -4.38 -11.15 0.64
CA PHE A 302 -5.57 -11.92 0.27
C PHE A 302 -5.35 -13.44 0.40
N GLN A 303 -4.22 -13.95 -0.07
CA GLN A 303 -3.89 -15.36 0.02
C GLN A 303 -3.67 -15.79 1.46
N TYR A 304 -3.05 -14.95 2.29
CA TYR A 304 -2.90 -15.19 3.72
C TYR A 304 -4.26 -15.32 4.42
N VAL A 305 -5.15 -14.33 4.27
CA VAL A 305 -6.49 -14.37 4.89
C VAL A 305 -7.29 -15.59 4.42
N LYS A 306 -7.17 -15.96 3.14
CA LYS A 306 -7.81 -17.16 2.60
C LYS A 306 -7.26 -18.45 3.21
N ALA A 307 -5.95 -18.58 3.33
CA ALA A 307 -5.30 -19.78 3.89
C ALA A 307 -5.53 -19.92 5.40
N HIS A 308 -5.65 -18.80 6.12
CA HIS A 308 -5.79 -18.72 7.57
C HIS A 308 -7.20 -18.35 8.03
N GLN A 309 -8.24 -18.67 7.24
CA GLN A 309 -9.62 -18.24 7.51
C GLN A 309 -10.11 -18.64 8.92
N THR A 310 -9.68 -19.81 9.41
CA THR A 310 -10.03 -20.33 10.74
C THR A 310 -9.34 -19.59 11.90
N GLU A 311 -8.26 -18.87 11.63
CA GLU A 311 -7.53 -18.08 12.65
C GLU A 311 -8.05 -16.63 12.74
N MET A 312 -8.90 -16.18 11.81
CA MET A 312 -9.38 -14.78 11.79
C MET A 312 -10.16 -14.40 13.06
N ASP A 313 -10.79 -15.37 13.73
CA ASP A 313 -11.45 -15.15 15.02
C ASP A 313 -10.48 -14.95 16.19
N GLN A 314 -9.22 -15.33 16.03
CA GLN A 314 -8.17 -15.18 17.04
C GLN A 314 -7.42 -13.84 16.90
N LEU A 315 -7.45 -13.23 15.71
CA LEU A 315 -6.81 -11.95 15.43
C LEU A 315 -7.55 -10.80 16.10
N ARG A 316 -6.89 -10.16 17.07
CA ARG A 316 -7.44 -9.01 17.80
C ARG A 316 -7.20 -7.70 17.06
N PHE A 317 -6.07 -7.57 16.37
CA PHE A 317 -5.79 -6.36 15.61
C PHE A 317 -4.76 -6.62 14.51
N MET A 318 -4.96 -6.04 13.33
CA MET A 318 -3.95 -5.95 12.27
C MET A 318 -3.46 -4.50 12.17
N TYR A 319 -2.18 -4.32 12.48
CA TYR A 319 -1.50 -3.03 12.43
C TYR A 319 -0.56 -2.97 11.22
N ASN A 320 -0.96 -2.19 10.23
CA ASN A 320 -0.24 -2.05 8.97
C ASN A 320 0.79 -0.91 9.03
N LEU A 321 2.02 -1.17 8.59
CA LEU A 321 3.15 -0.25 8.64
C LEU A 321 3.60 0.21 7.25
N ASP A 322 2.72 0.15 6.26
CA ASP A 322 2.98 0.60 4.90
C ASP A 322 3.44 2.07 4.84
N ALA A 323 4.60 2.30 4.22
CA ALA A 323 5.30 3.58 4.11
C ALA A 323 5.47 4.35 5.45
N ALA A 324 5.40 3.64 6.58
CA ALA A 324 5.31 4.25 7.91
C ALA A 324 6.62 4.93 8.36
N GLY A 325 7.74 4.64 7.70
CA GLY A 325 9.05 5.25 7.97
C GLY A 325 9.28 6.61 7.28
N GLY A 326 8.35 7.09 6.45
CA GLY A 326 8.46 8.36 5.73
C GLY A 326 8.32 9.61 6.60
N ASN A 327 8.39 10.81 6.00
CA ASN A 327 8.21 12.10 6.69
C ASN A 327 6.72 12.42 6.92
N SER A 328 6.04 11.56 7.67
CA SER A 328 4.66 11.73 8.10
C SER A 328 4.55 11.69 9.63
N ARG A 329 3.49 12.27 10.19
CA ARG A 329 3.19 12.04 11.61
C ARG A 329 2.86 10.57 11.82
N LYS A 330 3.46 9.99 12.86
CA LYS A 330 3.36 8.56 13.21
C LYS A 330 2.11 8.26 14.05
N GLY A 331 0.99 8.90 13.71
CA GLY A 331 -0.28 8.69 14.40
C GLY A 331 -0.91 7.34 14.06
N LEU A 332 -2.15 7.15 14.48
CA LEU A 332 -2.90 5.95 14.19
C LEU A 332 -4.17 6.27 13.40
N VAL A 333 -4.34 5.55 12.30
CA VAL A 333 -5.54 5.63 11.47
C VAL A 333 -6.28 4.30 11.59
N LEU A 334 -7.41 4.32 12.29
CA LEU A 334 -8.27 3.15 12.47
C LEU A 334 -9.23 2.99 11.28
N HIS A 335 -9.47 1.74 10.90
CA HIS A 335 -10.30 1.37 9.77
C HIS A 335 -11.78 1.24 10.20
N ARG A 336 -12.32 2.37 10.67
CA ARG A 336 -13.68 2.51 11.21
C ARG A 336 -13.93 1.85 12.56
N TRP A 337 -12.92 1.65 13.38
CA TRP A 337 -13.02 1.07 14.74
C TRP A 337 -13.01 2.17 15.81
N ALA A 338 -14.02 3.04 15.79
CA ALA A 338 -14.11 4.23 16.65
C ALA A 338 -14.05 3.89 18.15
N GLU A 339 -14.59 2.73 18.54
CA GLU A 339 -14.57 2.20 19.90
C GLU A 339 -13.14 1.97 20.45
N LEU A 340 -12.14 1.82 19.58
CA LEU A 340 -10.74 1.61 19.98
C LEU A 340 -9.99 2.93 20.21
N THR A 341 -10.56 4.08 19.84
CA THR A 341 -9.89 5.39 19.91
C THR A 341 -9.35 5.68 21.31
N SER A 342 -10.18 5.48 22.35
CA SER A 342 -9.83 5.75 23.74
C SER A 342 -8.63 4.90 24.23
N PHE A 343 -8.51 3.66 23.75
CA PHE A 343 -7.38 2.80 24.08
C PHE A 343 -6.07 3.39 23.54
N PHE A 344 -6.05 3.77 22.27
CA PHE A 344 -4.85 4.30 21.63
C PHE A 344 -4.48 5.70 22.12
N GLU A 345 -5.46 6.56 22.43
CA GLU A 345 -5.20 7.82 23.11
C GLU A 345 -4.59 7.62 24.50
N ASN A 346 -5.06 6.62 25.25
CA ASN A 346 -4.48 6.27 26.53
C ASN A 346 -3.06 5.73 26.37
N ALA A 347 -2.83 4.84 25.40
CA ALA A 347 -1.50 4.33 25.06
C ALA A 347 -0.53 5.48 24.75
N TYR A 348 -0.94 6.48 23.95
CA TYR A 348 -0.12 7.66 23.68
C TYR A 348 0.17 8.50 24.93
N ARG A 349 -0.80 8.67 25.84
CA ARG A 349 -0.57 9.34 27.13
C ARG A 349 0.45 8.60 28.00
N GLU A 350 0.32 7.29 28.14
CA GLU A 350 1.30 6.46 28.85
C GLU A 350 2.69 6.57 28.21
N MET A 351 2.72 6.60 26.88
CA MET A 351 3.94 6.70 26.11
C MET A 351 4.60 8.08 26.16
N SER A 352 3.91 9.08 26.72
CA SER A 352 4.30 10.50 26.68
C SER A 352 4.54 11.02 25.26
N VAL A 353 3.72 10.57 24.30
CA VAL A 353 3.70 11.07 22.92
C VAL A 353 2.40 11.80 22.64
N LYS A 354 2.45 12.81 21.76
CA LYS A 354 1.28 13.56 21.32
C LYS A 354 1.05 13.30 19.84
N LEU A 355 0.24 12.29 19.56
CA LEU A 355 -0.09 11.86 18.20
C LEU A 355 -1.59 11.70 18.05
N PRO A 356 -2.15 12.01 16.87
CA PRO A 356 -3.57 11.89 16.63
C PRO A 356 -3.97 10.42 16.42
N VAL A 357 -5.19 10.10 16.84
CA VAL A 357 -5.90 8.86 16.49
C VAL A 357 -7.13 9.29 15.68
N GLY A 358 -7.32 8.71 14.50
CA GLY A 358 -8.46 9.05 13.67
C GLY A 358 -8.97 7.88 12.85
N GLN A 359 -9.91 8.16 11.95
CA GLN A 359 -10.65 7.15 11.22
C GLN A 359 -10.55 7.42 9.72
N LYS A 360 -9.98 6.48 8.95
CA LYS A 360 -9.97 6.52 7.49
C LYS A 360 -9.90 5.09 6.98
N LEU A 361 -10.52 4.82 5.84
CA LEU A 361 -10.53 3.50 5.23
C LEU A 361 -10.24 3.65 3.74
N HIS A 362 -9.47 2.73 3.19
CA HIS A 362 -9.24 2.59 1.75
C HIS A 362 -8.96 1.12 1.42
N SER A 363 -8.95 0.78 0.13
CA SER A 363 -8.78 -0.60 -0.34
C SER A 363 -7.42 -0.85 -1.00
N TYR A 364 -6.39 -0.13 -0.59
CA TYR A 364 -5.10 -0.03 -1.30
C TYR A 364 -3.90 -0.29 -0.40
N SER A 365 -4.03 -1.24 0.54
CA SER A 365 -2.91 -1.78 1.33
C SER A 365 -3.34 -3.05 2.08
N ASP A 366 -2.38 -3.78 2.65
CA ASP A 366 -2.55 -5.14 3.19
C ASP A 366 -3.56 -5.28 4.33
N HIS A 367 -3.93 -4.19 4.99
CA HIS A 367 -4.99 -4.22 5.99
C HIS A 367 -6.36 -4.56 5.40
N PHE A 368 -6.58 -4.31 4.11
CA PHE A 368 -7.91 -4.37 3.51
C PHE A 368 -8.48 -5.80 3.47
N PRO A 369 -7.74 -6.85 3.08
CA PRO A 369 -8.19 -8.23 3.22
C PRO A 369 -8.60 -8.62 4.66
N PHE A 370 -7.88 -8.13 5.68
CA PHE A 370 -8.23 -8.35 7.09
C PHE A 370 -9.51 -7.59 7.47
N PHE A 371 -9.67 -6.35 7.00
CA PHE A 371 -10.90 -5.58 7.16
C PHE A 371 -12.10 -6.29 6.53
N LEU A 372 -11.96 -6.85 5.33
CA LEU A 372 -13.00 -7.64 4.66
C LEU A 372 -13.36 -8.89 5.45
N ALA A 373 -12.37 -9.52 6.09
CA ALA A 373 -12.60 -10.61 7.03
C ALA A 373 -13.19 -10.13 8.38
N GLY A 374 -13.46 -8.84 8.57
CA GLY A 374 -14.03 -8.29 9.80
C GLY A 374 -13.01 -8.09 10.94
N VAL A 375 -11.72 -8.32 10.70
CA VAL A 375 -10.67 -8.18 11.71
C VAL A 375 -10.45 -6.69 12.04
N PRO A 376 -10.36 -6.32 13.33
CA PRO A 376 -10.00 -4.97 13.73
C PRO A 376 -8.65 -4.55 13.15
N SER A 377 -8.58 -3.35 12.57
CA SER A 377 -7.37 -2.92 11.88
C SER A 377 -7.15 -1.42 11.89
N GLY A 378 -5.89 -1.05 11.72
CA GLY A 378 -5.44 0.32 11.54
C GLY A 378 -4.04 0.37 10.93
N HIS A 379 -3.59 1.55 10.55
CA HIS A 379 -2.24 1.78 10.05
C HIS A 379 -1.57 2.95 10.75
N MET A 380 -0.24 2.94 10.74
CA MET A 380 0.55 4.10 11.18
C MET A 380 0.45 5.20 10.13
N GLY A 381 0.00 6.38 10.52
CA GLY A 381 -0.15 7.48 9.58
C GLY A 381 -0.71 8.75 10.21
N ASP A 382 -0.93 9.77 9.38
CA ASP A 382 -1.50 11.03 9.81
C ASP A 382 -3.01 11.10 9.49
N PRO A 383 -3.91 10.80 10.44
CA PRO A 383 -5.35 10.88 10.22
C PRO A 383 -5.87 12.29 9.91
N GLU A 384 -5.12 13.34 10.23
CA GLU A 384 -5.52 14.72 9.97
C GLU A 384 -4.90 15.23 8.65
N SER A 385 -4.11 14.40 7.96
CA SER A 385 -3.59 14.75 6.64
C SER A 385 -4.72 14.77 5.61
N GLY A 386 -4.84 15.91 4.92
CA GLY A 386 -5.71 16.03 3.75
C GLY A 386 -5.20 15.17 2.59
N PRO A 387 -6.01 15.02 1.51
CA PRO A 387 -5.56 14.37 0.29
C PRO A 387 -4.29 15.07 -0.24
N LYS A 388 -3.20 14.32 -0.36
CA LYS A 388 -1.94 14.76 -0.95
C LYS A 388 -1.46 13.71 -1.94
N GLY A 389 -0.70 14.13 -2.94
CA GLY A 389 0.00 13.23 -3.84
C GLY A 389 1.07 12.41 -3.14
N ARG A 390 1.60 11.40 -3.84
CA ARG A 390 2.59 10.44 -3.32
C ARG A 390 4.03 10.98 -3.26
N GLY A 391 4.27 12.23 -3.68
CA GLY A 391 5.62 12.80 -3.73
C GLY A 391 6.52 11.99 -4.67
N PHE A 392 7.54 11.33 -4.11
CA PHE A 392 8.42 10.45 -4.87
C PHE A 392 7.91 9.00 -5.00
N GLY A 393 6.93 8.59 -4.18
CA GLY A 393 6.41 7.22 -4.21
C GLY A 393 5.89 6.84 -5.60
N HIS A 394 6.14 5.59 -6.01
CA HIS A 394 5.83 5.07 -7.35
C HIS A 394 6.56 5.81 -8.49
N THR A 395 7.67 6.50 -8.22
CA THR A 395 8.54 7.07 -9.26
C THR A 395 9.93 6.45 -9.17
N ALA A 396 10.76 6.63 -10.20
CA ALA A 396 12.16 6.22 -10.17
C ALA A 396 12.99 6.93 -9.08
N TYR A 397 12.42 7.95 -8.44
CA TYR A 397 13.07 8.72 -7.38
C TYR A 397 12.65 8.30 -5.97
N ASP A 398 11.81 7.28 -5.81
CA ASP A 398 11.63 6.61 -4.51
C ASP A 398 12.90 5.83 -4.17
N THR A 399 13.80 6.52 -3.47
CA THR A 399 15.21 6.16 -3.29
C THR A 399 15.66 6.42 -1.87
N LEU A 400 16.70 5.70 -1.43
CA LEU A 400 17.20 5.70 -0.06
C LEU A 400 17.51 7.09 0.48
N GLU A 401 18.01 8.01 -0.35
CA GLU A 401 18.42 9.36 0.11
C GLU A 401 17.25 10.23 0.57
N LYS A 402 16.01 9.77 0.39
CA LYS A 402 14.78 10.50 0.75
C LYS A 402 14.28 10.07 2.12
N ILE A 403 14.96 9.10 2.74
CA ILE A 403 14.62 8.55 4.05
C ILE A 403 15.59 9.06 5.11
N GLU A 404 15.04 9.62 6.18
CA GLU A 404 15.80 10.13 7.32
C GLU A 404 15.69 9.16 8.50
N ILE A 405 16.83 8.85 9.13
CA ILE A 405 16.90 7.90 10.25
C ILE A 405 16.02 8.31 11.44
N ASP A 406 15.79 9.60 11.65
CA ASP A 406 14.96 10.09 12.76
C ASP A 406 13.49 9.70 12.58
N HIS A 407 13.00 9.64 11.33
CA HIS A 407 11.66 9.14 11.04
C HIS A 407 11.55 7.63 11.27
N LEU A 408 12.59 6.88 10.89
CA LEU A 408 12.67 5.44 11.15
C LEU A 408 12.68 5.15 12.66
N ARG A 409 13.53 5.84 13.43
CA ARG A 409 13.61 5.70 14.88
C ARG A 409 12.29 6.05 15.56
N ALA A 410 11.67 7.16 15.19
CA ALA A 410 10.37 7.55 15.72
C ALA A 410 9.31 6.48 15.42
N GLY A 411 9.25 6.02 14.18
CA GLY A 411 8.34 4.97 13.74
C GLY A 411 8.52 3.66 14.51
N SER A 412 9.74 3.10 14.55
CA SER A 412 10.06 1.85 15.24
C SER A 412 9.75 1.91 16.74
N ALA A 413 10.09 3.04 17.39
CA ALA A 413 9.79 3.21 18.80
C ALA A 413 8.28 3.24 19.06
N ILE A 414 7.50 3.91 18.21
CA ILE A 414 6.03 3.98 18.37
C ILE A 414 5.38 2.63 18.05
N SER A 415 5.77 1.97 16.96
CA SER A 415 5.19 0.70 16.54
C SER A 415 5.41 -0.40 17.57
N ALA A 416 6.64 -0.55 18.07
CA ALA A 416 6.97 -1.54 19.10
C ALA A 416 6.18 -1.29 20.39
N ARG A 417 6.06 -0.03 20.83
CA ARG A 417 5.38 0.32 22.09
C ARG A 417 3.86 0.21 22.01
N LEU A 418 3.26 0.42 20.83
CA LEU A 418 1.85 0.12 20.59
C LEU A 418 1.61 -1.39 20.55
N ALA A 419 2.47 -2.15 19.86
CA ALA A 419 2.40 -3.60 19.82
C ALA A 419 2.52 -4.23 21.22
N LEU A 420 3.44 -3.73 22.06
CA LEU A 420 3.55 -4.11 23.47
C LEU A 420 2.23 -3.91 24.21
N ARG A 421 1.59 -2.75 24.07
CA ARG A 421 0.32 -2.46 24.77
C ARG A 421 -0.82 -3.34 24.29
N MET A 422 -0.97 -3.53 22.98
CA MET A 422 -1.97 -4.44 22.42
C MET A 422 -1.74 -5.90 22.85
N GLY A 423 -0.47 -6.32 22.94
CA GLY A 423 -0.08 -7.68 23.31
C GLY A 423 -0.11 -7.95 24.82
N ALA A 424 0.06 -6.94 25.68
CA ALA A 424 0.17 -7.10 27.13
C ALA A 424 -1.09 -6.70 27.92
N ASP A 425 -1.89 -5.76 27.39
CA ASP A 425 -3.09 -5.26 28.09
C ASP A 425 -4.35 -6.07 27.72
N LEU A 426 -4.87 -6.84 28.68
CA LEU A 426 -6.11 -7.62 28.48
C LEU A 426 -7.38 -6.75 28.45
N ALA A 427 -7.29 -5.46 28.79
CA ALA A 427 -8.39 -4.52 28.59
C ALA A 427 -8.57 -4.17 27.10
N PHE A 428 -7.54 -4.39 26.27
CA PHE A 428 -7.67 -4.33 24.82
C PHE A 428 -8.42 -5.58 24.34
N GLN A 429 -9.74 -5.45 24.16
CA GLN A 429 -10.63 -6.54 23.72
C GLN A 429 -11.42 -6.13 22.46
N PRO A 430 -10.72 -5.85 21.35
CA PRO A 430 -11.39 -5.56 20.10
C PRO A 430 -12.15 -6.80 19.61
N VAL A 431 -13.32 -6.58 19.01
CA VAL A 431 -14.25 -7.63 18.59
C VAL A 431 -14.35 -7.63 17.07
N ARG A 432 -14.22 -8.81 16.45
CA ARG A 432 -14.37 -8.98 15.01
C ARG A 432 -15.79 -8.62 14.54
N ARG A 433 -15.90 -7.95 13.40
CA ARG A 433 -17.18 -7.68 12.72
C ARG A 433 -17.69 -8.91 12.00
N ASN A 434 -19.01 -9.07 11.97
CA ASN A 434 -19.64 -10.01 11.05
C ASN A 434 -19.70 -9.44 9.62
N ASN A 435 -19.95 -10.30 8.64
CA ASN A 435 -19.99 -9.93 7.22
C ASN A 435 -21.01 -8.82 6.94
N THR A 436 -22.21 -8.87 7.55
CA THR A 436 -23.23 -7.83 7.37
C THR A 436 -22.74 -6.45 7.77
N SER A 437 -21.98 -6.34 8.86
CA SER A 437 -21.42 -5.06 9.31
C SER A 437 -20.32 -4.56 8.37
N VAL A 438 -19.50 -5.48 7.84
CA VAL A 438 -18.48 -5.16 6.83
C VAL A 438 -19.13 -4.65 5.55
N ASP A 439 -20.13 -5.38 5.02
CA ASP A 439 -20.86 -5.03 3.80
C ASP A 439 -21.55 -3.67 3.91
N GLN A 440 -22.12 -3.34 5.07
CA GLN A 440 -22.71 -2.03 5.32
C GLN A 440 -21.68 -0.90 5.23
N ILE A 441 -20.47 -1.10 5.76
CA ILE A 441 -19.39 -0.11 5.63
C ILE A 441 -18.93 -0.01 4.18
N ILE A 442 -18.76 -1.13 3.48
CA ILE A 442 -18.40 -1.16 2.05
C ILE A 442 -19.42 -0.38 1.22
N ALA A 443 -20.71 -0.48 1.52
CA ALA A 443 -21.76 0.17 0.76
C ALA A 443 -21.72 1.72 0.89
N ILE A 444 -21.31 2.25 2.04
CA ILE A 444 -21.48 3.68 2.35
C ILE A 444 -20.18 4.47 2.52
N ASP A 445 -19.03 3.81 2.77
CA ASP A 445 -17.79 4.52 3.04
C ASP A 445 -17.27 5.20 1.76
N PRO A 446 -17.06 6.52 1.76
CA PRO A 446 -16.53 7.22 0.58
C PRO A 446 -15.11 6.76 0.21
N GLY A 447 -14.32 6.28 1.18
CA GLY A 447 -12.99 5.74 0.94
C GLY A 447 -12.97 4.41 0.17
N LEU A 448 -14.12 3.76 0.03
CA LEU A 448 -14.28 2.49 -0.69
C LEU A 448 -14.98 2.64 -2.05
N GLU A 449 -15.13 3.86 -2.56
CA GLU A 449 -15.73 4.09 -3.88
C GLU A 449 -14.97 3.39 -5.00
N GLY A 450 -13.63 3.47 -5.00
CA GLY A 450 -12.83 2.75 -5.99
C GLY A 450 -12.95 1.22 -5.88
N TYR A 451 -13.24 0.67 -4.70
CA TYR A 451 -13.53 -0.76 -4.54
C TYR A 451 -14.88 -1.13 -5.16
N ARG A 452 -15.92 -0.31 -4.97
CA ARG A 452 -17.24 -0.52 -5.60
C ARG A 452 -17.17 -0.43 -7.12
N VAL A 453 -16.42 0.54 -7.65
CA VAL A 453 -16.15 0.65 -9.11
C VAL A 453 -15.47 -0.63 -9.62
N ALA A 454 -14.50 -1.17 -8.89
CA ALA A 454 -13.84 -2.41 -9.25
C ALA A 454 -14.80 -3.61 -9.28
N GLN A 455 -15.74 -3.69 -8.32
CA GLN A 455 -16.77 -4.72 -8.28
C GLN A 455 -17.69 -4.62 -9.50
N THR A 456 -18.21 -3.42 -9.82
CA THR A 456 -19.04 -3.21 -11.01
C THR A 456 -18.33 -3.63 -12.30
N LEU A 457 -17.05 -3.30 -12.44
CA LEU A 457 -16.27 -3.74 -13.59
C LEU A 457 -16.06 -5.27 -13.60
N ALA A 458 -15.81 -5.89 -12.44
CA ALA A 458 -15.66 -7.34 -12.37
C ALA A 458 -16.95 -8.06 -12.78
N ASP A 459 -18.12 -7.55 -12.39
CA ASP A 459 -19.41 -8.11 -12.78
C ASP A 459 -19.60 -8.01 -14.31
N GLN A 460 -19.33 -6.84 -14.92
CA GLN A 460 -19.45 -6.64 -16.37
C GLN A 460 -18.48 -7.48 -17.21
N LEU A 461 -17.32 -7.84 -16.67
CA LEU A 461 -16.33 -8.68 -17.37
C LEU A 461 -16.61 -10.18 -17.18
N SER A 462 -17.50 -10.56 -16.27
CA SER A 462 -17.88 -11.95 -16.01
C SER A 462 -19.12 -12.38 -16.82
N ASP A 463 -19.91 -11.41 -17.31
CA ASP A 463 -21.00 -11.56 -18.27
C ASP A 463 -20.48 -11.58 -19.73
#